data_AF-A0A8C6HXZ9-F1
#
_entry.id   AF-A0A8C6HXZ9-F1
#
_cell.length_a   1.000
_cell.length_b   1.000
_cell.length_c   1.000
_cell.angle_alpha   90.00
_cell.angle_beta   90.00
_cell.angle_gamma   90.00
#
_symmetry.space_group_name_H-M   'P 1'
#
loop_
_entity.id
_entity.type
_entity.pdbx_description
1 polymer ?
#
loop_
_entity_poly.entity_id
_entity_poly.type
_entity_poly.pdbx_seq_one_letter_code
_entity_poly.pdbx_strand_id
1 'polypeptide(L)'
;MKFLLLPALACLVSAAEEPLPFSGKYNTIYLASKYVGVTGENCRTRMLMREIKYFKQYQVMSMTFYVRINGTCQLHTVWADKVPGKYCSIKCEF
;
A
#
# COMPACT_ATOMS: atom_id res chain seq x y z
N MET A 1 47.32 -26.21 -21.95
CA MET A 1 46.35 -25.17 -22.34
C MET A 1 45.41 -24.97 -21.17
N LYS A 2 45.42 -23.78 -20.54
CA LYS A 2 44.66 -23.46 -19.31
C LYS A 2 43.24 -23.04 -19.72
N PHE A 3 42.23 -23.83 -19.33
CA PHE A 3 40.83 -23.43 -19.46
C PHE A 3 40.50 -22.42 -18.34
N LEU A 4 40.32 -21.15 -18.71
CA LEU A 4 39.74 -20.12 -17.85
C LEU A 4 38.22 -20.29 -17.85
N LEU A 5 37.68 -20.89 -16.79
CA LEU A 5 36.24 -20.88 -16.51
C LEU A 5 35.86 -19.50 -15.95
N LEU A 6 35.16 -18.70 -16.77
CA LEU A 6 34.50 -17.49 -16.29
C LEU A 6 33.36 -17.86 -15.34
N PRO A 7 33.20 -17.19 -14.18
CA PRO A 7 32.01 -17.37 -13.36
C PRO A 7 30.85 -16.68 -14.07
N ALA A 8 29.83 -17.46 -14.44
CA ALA A 8 28.56 -16.95 -14.89
C ALA A 8 27.91 -16.17 -13.74
N LEU A 9 28.00 -14.85 -13.81
CA LEU A 9 27.25 -13.93 -12.95
C LEU A 9 25.77 -14.05 -13.35
N ALA A 10 25.08 -15.03 -12.78
CA ALA A 10 23.63 -15.16 -12.91
C ALA A 10 23.00 -13.97 -12.19
N CYS A 11 22.65 -12.93 -12.95
CA CYS A 11 21.73 -11.90 -12.49
C CYS A 11 20.40 -12.59 -12.16
N LEU A 12 20.19 -12.91 -10.88
CA LEU A 12 18.88 -13.19 -10.31
C LEU A 12 18.07 -11.89 -10.40
N VAL A 13 17.58 -11.60 -11.60
CA VAL A 13 16.51 -10.61 -11.76
C VAL A 13 15.30 -11.28 -11.13
N SER A 14 15.06 -11.00 -9.85
CA SER A 14 13.76 -11.20 -9.26
C SER A 14 12.78 -10.49 -10.18
N ALA A 15 11.96 -11.27 -10.88
CA ALA A 15 10.90 -10.73 -11.72
C ALA A 15 10.01 -9.90 -10.79
N ALA A 16 10.22 -8.58 -10.81
CA ALA A 16 9.37 -7.66 -10.10
C ALA A 16 7.98 -7.81 -10.72
N GLU A 17 7.04 -8.33 -9.93
CA GLU A 17 5.65 -8.47 -10.32
C GLU A 17 5.18 -7.12 -10.87
N GLU A 18 4.65 -7.09 -12.10
CA GLU A 18 4.21 -5.83 -12.69
C GLU A 18 3.19 -5.14 -11.76
N PRO A 19 3.30 -3.83 -11.56
CA PRO A 19 2.46 -3.14 -10.60
C PRO A 19 0.99 -3.29 -11.01
N LEU A 20 0.20 -3.94 -10.14
CA LEU A 20 -1.23 -4.09 -10.37
C LEU A 20 -1.89 -2.72 -10.55
N PRO A 21 -2.89 -2.58 -11.44
CA PRO A 21 -3.70 -1.38 -11.53
C PRO A 21 -4.19 -0.97 -10.14
N PHE A 22 -4.15 0.33 -9.81
CA PHE A 22 -4.39 0.90 -8.46
C PHE A 22 -3.23 0.83 -7.45
N SER A 23 -2.09 0.25 -7.82
CA SER A 23 -0.85 0.46 -7.06
C SER A 23 -0.22 1.79 -7.46
N GLY A 24 0.17 2.62 -6.50
CA GLY A 24 0.75 3.92 -6.79
C GLY A 24 0.88 4.85 -5.59
N LYS A 25 1.29 6.09 -5.90
CA LYS A 25 1.37 7.18 -4.93
C LYS A 25 0.03 7.89 -4.81
N TYR A 26 -0.42 8.09 -3.58
CA TYR A 26 -1.71 8.70 -3.27
C TYR A 26 -1.53 9.79 -2.21
N ASN A 27 -2.40 10.79 -2.22
CA ASN A 27 -2.51 11.79 -1.17
C ASN A 27 -3.92 11.79 -0.60
N THR A 28 -4.04 11.82 0.72
CA THR A 28 -5.33 12.09 1.37
C THR A 28 -5.69 13.56 1.15
N ILE A 29 -6.79 13.84 0.45
CA ILE A 29 -7.30 15.20 0.24
C ILE A 29 -8.32 15.56 1.33
N TYR A 30 -9.26 14.64 1.60
CA TYR A 30 -10.31 14.81 2.59
C TYR A 30 -10.46 13.56 3.47
N LEU A 31 -10.80 13.76 4.74
CA LEU A 31 -11.19 12.71 5.67
C LEU A 31 -12.47 13.15 6.38
N ALA A 32 -13.47 12.27 6.37
CA ALA A 32 -14.74 12.48 7.06
C ALA A 32 -15.04 11.28 7.95
N SER A 33 -15.63 11.55 9.12
CA SER A 33 -16.07 10.54 10.07
C SER A 33 -17.28 11.08 10.82
N LYS A 34 -18.18 10.18 11.23
CA LYS A 34 -19.27 10.51 12.15
C LYS A 34 -18.73 11.07 13.48
N TYR A 35 -17.54 10.65 13.88
CA TYR A 35 -16.90 11.06 15.12
C TYR A 35 -15.72 11.98 14.82
N VAL A 36 -15.85 13.26 15.18
CA VAL A 36 -14.81 14.30 14.95
C VAL A 36 -13.47 13.91 15.57
N GLY A 37 -13.47 13.23 16.71
CA GLY A 37 -12.24 12.77 17.37
C GLY A 37 -11.36 11.85 16.50
N VAL A 38 -11.96 11.13 15.53
CA VAL A 38 -11.24 10.19 14.64
C VAL A 38 -10.47 10.94 13.54
N THR A 39 -10.98 12.10 13.11
CA THR A 39 -10.34 12.95 12.11
C THR A 39 -9.65 14.16 12.72
N GLY A 40 -9.72 14.34 14.04
CA GLY A 40 -9.07 15.42 14.77
C GLY A 40 -7.54 15.40 14.63
N GLU A 41 -6.91 16.53 14.95
CA GLU A 41 -5.46 16.61 14.99
C GLU A 41 -4.86 15.62 15.98
N ASN A 42 -3.67 15.12 15.67
CA ASN A 42 -2.93 14.14 16.48
C ASN A 42 -3.62 12.78 16.70
N CYS A 43 -4.76 12.53 16.04
CA CYS A 43 -5.45 11.26 16.14
C CYS A 43 -4.77 10.19 15.29
N ARG A 44 -4.60 8.99 15.86
CA ARG A 44 -3.93 7.84 15.21
C ARG A 44 -4.66 7.35 13.95
N THR A 45 -5.91 7.71 13.77
CA THR A 45 -6.75 7.34 12.62
C THR A 45 -6.78 8.39 11.51
N ARG A 46 -6.19 9.58 11.72
CA ARG A 46 -6.06 10.62 10.69
C ARG A 46 -4.91 10.29 9.73
N MET A 47 -5.13 9.29 8.88
CA MET A 47 -4.14 8.74 7.96
C MET A 47 -3.91 9.65 6.75
N LEU A 48 -2.67 10.07 6.56
CA LEU A 48 -2.21 10.87 5.42
C LEU A 48 -1.50 9.95 4.41
N MET A 49 -2.25 9.47 3.41
CA MET A 49 -1.80 8.47 2.44
C MET A 49 -0.55 8.92 1.69
N ARG A 50 0.32 7.96 1.35
CA ARG A 50 1.49 8.16 0.49
C ARG A 50 1.61 7.11 -0.60
N GLU A 51 1.36 5.85 -0.28
CA GLU A 51 1.47 4.76 -1.23
C GLU A 51 0.47 3.65 -0.92
N ILE A 52 -0.11 3.07 -1.96
CA ILE A 52 -0.91 1.84 -1.89
C ILE A 52 -0.30 0.87 -2.88
N LYS A 53 -0.10 -0.38 -2.47
CA LYS A 53 0.35 -1.48 -3.35
C LYS A 53 -0.56 -2.68 -3.18
N TYR A 54 -0.91 -3.29 -4.30
CA TYR A 54 -1.64 -4.56 -4.30
C TYR A 54 -0.73 -5.68 -4.76
N PHE A 55 -0.97 -6.87 -4.22
CA PHE A 55 -0.22 -8.09 -4.52
C PHE A 55 -1.19 -9.26 -4.73
N LYS A 56 -0.69 -10.35 -5.33
CA LYS A 56 -1.43 -11.62 -5.45
C LYS A 56 -2.84 -11.40 -6.01
N GLN A 57 -2.96 -10.70 -7.14
CA GLN A 57 -4.26 -10.37 -7.77
C GLN A 57 -5.28 -9.74 -6.79
N TYR A 58 -4.88 -8.67 -6.10
CA TYR A 58 -5.72 -7.92 -5.15
C TYR A 58 -6.12 -8.68 -3.89
N GLN A 59 -5.48 -9.81 -3.59
CA GLN A 59 -5.72 -10.54 -2.34
C GLN A 59 -5.03 -9.90 -1.14
N VAL A 60 -3.94 -9.18 -1.37
CA VAL A 60 -3.18 -8.49 -0.32
C VAL A 60 -2.96 -7.05 -0.73
N MET A 61 -3.11 -6.13 0.22
CA MET A 61 -2.82 -4.71 0.05
C MET A 61 -1.83 -4.27 1.13
N SER A 62 -0.83 -3.49 0.74
CA SER A 62 -0.06 -2.67 1.69
C SER A 62 -0.40 -1.20 1.51
N MET A 63 -0.46 -0.48 2.62
CA MET A 63 -0.73 0.96 2.64
C MET A 63 0.34 1.64 3.47
N THR A 64 0.96 2.65 2.89
CA THR A 64 1.94 3.51 3.55
C THR A 64 1.35 4.90 3.74
N PHE A 65 1.33 5.38 4.98
CA PHE A 65 0.74 6.66 5.35
C PHE A 65 1.45 7.28 6.55
N TYR A 66 1.35 8.60 6.68
CA TYR A 66 1.74 9.29 7.91
C TYR A 66 0.55 9.42 8.86
N VAL A 67 0.82 9.37 10.15
CA VAL A 67 -0.05 9.89 11.21
C VAL A 67 0.71 10.94 12.00
N ARG A 68 0.01 11.97 12.48
CA ARG A 68 0.60 12.92 13.40
C ARG A 68 0.30 12.43 14.82
N ILE A 69 1.31 12.27 15.65
CA ILE A 69 1.16 11.90 17.06
C ILE A 69 2.02 12.88 17.86
N ASN A 70 1.39 13.60 18.78
CA ASN A 70 2.04 14.64 19.60
C ASN A 70 2.86 15.64 18.76
N GLY A 71 2.30 16.10 17.63
CA GLY A 71 2.95 17.06 16.75
C GLY A 71 3.94 16.47 15.73
N THR A 72 4.40 15.22 15.90
CA THR A 72 5.39 14.56 15.04
C THR A 72 4.74 13.65 14.01
N CYS A 73 5.23 13.69 12.77
CA CYS A 73 4.81 12.78 11.70
C CYS A 73 5.51 11.42 11.84
N GLN A 74 4.72 10.36 11.99
CA GLN A 74 5.19 8.98 12.04
C GLN A 74 4.73 8.25 10.79
N LEU A 75 5.67 7.57 10.11
CA LEU A 75 5.39 6.79 8.91
C LEU A 75 5.01 5.37 9.32
N HIS A 76 3.89 4.88 8.79
CA HIS A 76 3.43 3.52 8.99
C HIS A 76 3.24 2.84 7.65
N THR A 77 3.57 1.55 7.60
CA THR A 77 3.18 0.65 6.53
C THR A 77 2.40 -0.50 7.17
N VAL A 78 1.16 -0.68 6.74
CA VAL A 78 0.29 -1.76 7.20
C VAL A 78 -0.05 -2.69 6.05
N TRP A 79 -0.35 -3.94 6.38
CA TRP A 79 -0.75 -4.97 5.43
C TRP A 79 -2.15 -5.44 5.78
N ALA A 80 -2.97 -5.67 4.76
CA ALA A 80 -4.33 -6.16 4.91
C ALA A 80 -4.60 -7.24 3.88
N ASP A 81 -5.14 -8.36 4.35
CA ASP A 81 -5.69 -9.40 3.50
C ASP A 81 -7.13 -9.04 3.10
N LYS A 82 -7.47 -9.36 1.86
CA LYS A 82 -8.84 -9.25 1.37
C LYS A 82 -9.71 -10.26 2.11
N VAL A 83 -10.61 -9.79 2.95
CA VAL A 83 -11.56 -10.65 3.65
C VAL A 83 -12.50 -11.31 2.63
N PRO A 84 -12.74 -12.63 2.70
CA PRO A 84 -13.71 -13.30 1.84
C PRO A 84 -15.13 -12.88 2.25
N GLY A 85 -15.65 -11.83 1.60
CA GLY A 85 -16.98 -11.31 1.85
C GLY A 85 -17.64 -10.78 0.58
N LYS A 86 -18.95 -11.00 0.44
CA LYS A 86 -19.77 -10.31 -0.56
C LYS A 86 -20.03 -8.88 -0.09
N TYR A 87 -19.14 -7.93 -0.34
CA TYR A 87 -19.48 -6.51 -0.14
C TYR A 87 -19.11 -5.64 -1.33
N CYS A 88 -20.12 -4.87 -1.72
CA CYS A 88 -20.26 -3.93 -2.82
C CYS A 88 -19.83 -4.46 -4.19
N SER A 89 -20.69 -5.27 -4.82
CA SER A 89 -20.89 -5.08 -6.26
C SER A 89 -21.40 -3.65 -6.42
N ILE A 90 -20.54 -2.76 -6.89
CA ILE A 90 -21.03 -1.50 -7.43
C ILE A 90 -21.82 -1.91 -8.67
N LYS A 91 -23.12 -2.14 -8.52
CA LYS A 91 -24.03 -1.99 -9.64
C LYS A 91 -24.02 -0.50 -9.98
N CYS A 92 -23.03 -0.07 -10.76
CA CYS A 92 -23.15 1.14 -11.56
C CYS A 92 -24.13 0.77 -12.67
N GLU A 93 -25.43 0.86 -12.39
CA GLU A 93 -26.43 0.96 -13.45
C GLU A 93 -26.36 2.43 -13.91
N PHE A 94 -25.78 2.64 -15.10
CA PHE A 94 -25.93 3.88 -15.88
C PHE A 94 -27.15 3.74 -16.78
#